data_AF-A0AAD0SWZ2-F1
#
_entry.id   AF-A0AAD0SWZ2-F1
#
_cell.length_a   1.000
_cell.length_b   1.000
_cell.length_c   1.000
_cell.angle_alpha   90.00
_cell.angle_beta   90.00
_cell.angle_gamma   90.00
#
_symmetry.space_group_name_H-M   'P 1'
#
loop_
_entity.id
_entity.type
_entity.pdbx_description
1 polymer ?
#
loop_
_entity_poly.entity_id
_entity_poly.type
_entity_poly.pdbx_seq_one_letter_code
_entity_poly.pdbx_strand_id
1 'polypeptide(L)' 'MIEIIEFKTGEKIEVNTPKDLKEILKYCNPSMMRHYKAQLPMLDIKGFGEAIEIKRIGITNE' A
#
# COMPACT_ATOMS: atom_id res chain seq x y z
N MET A 1 8.38 -2.68 9.64
CA MET A 1 7.09 -2.13 10.09
C MET A 1 6.90 -0.79 9.39
N ILE A 2 5.76 -0.61 8.73
CA ILE A 2 5.36 0.66 8.11
C ILE A 2 3.99 1.02 8.69
N GLU A 3 3.81 2.25 9.15
CA GLU A 3 2.49 2.75 9.54
C GLU A 3 1.83 3.43 8.34
N ILE A 4 0.56 3.09 8.07
CA ILE A 4 -0.27 3.76 7.08
C ILE A 4 -1.58 4.21 7.72
N ILE A 5 -2.18 5.24 7.16
CA ILE A 5 -3.46 5.79 7.56
C ILE A 5 -4.55 5.14 6.71
N GLU A 6 -5.50 4.47 7.36
CA GLU A 6 -6.68 3.86 6.73
C GLU A 6 -7.52 4.93 6.03
N PHE A 7 -8.02 4.60 4.84
CA PHE A 7 -8.69 5.58 3.98
C PHE A 7 -10.05 6.07 4.52
N LYS A 8 -10.85 5.21 5.15
CA LYS A 8 -12.21 5.52 5.62
C LYS A 8 -12.24 6.06 7.05
N THR A 9 -11.47 5.47 7.96
CA THR A 9 -11.49 5.81 9.40
C THR A 9 -10.42 6.82 9.78
N GLY A 10 -9.34 6.94 8.99
CA GLY A 10 -8.19 7.76 9.35
C GLY A 10 -7.34 7.16 10.48
N GLU A 11 -7.61 5.91 10.87
CA GLU A 11 -6.83 5.22 11.90
C GLU A 11 -5.47 4.78 11.35
N LYS A 12 -4.49 4.67 12.25
CA LYS A 12 -3.19 4.11 11.91
C LYS A 12 -3.27 2.59 11.87
N ILE A 13 -2.78 2.00 10.79
CA ILE A 13 -2.62 0.57 10.61
C ILE A 13 -1.13 0.27 10.51
N GLU A 14 -0.67 -0.66 11.33
CA GLU A 14 0.68 -1.21 11.23
C GLU A 14 0.73 -2.32 10.18
N VAL A 15 1.54 -2.09 9.15
CA VAL A 15 1.86 -3.08 8.13
C VAL A 15 3.22 -3.68 8.46
N ASN A 16 3.20 -4.93 8.92
CA ASN A 16 4.41 -5.66 9.31
C ASN A 16 4.93 -6.52 8.16
N THR A 17 4.04 -7.06 7.34
CA THR A 17 4.39 -7.94 6.23
C THR A 17 3.79 -7.48 4.90
N PRO A 18 4.38 -7.89 3.76
CA PRO A 18 3.76 -7.67 2.45
C PRO A 18 2.39 -8.35 2.29
N LYS A 19 2.09 -9.39 3.09
CA LYS A 19 0.78 -10.05 3.08
C LYS A 19 -0.30 -9.14 3.66
N ASP A 20 -0.01 -8.47 4.77
CA ASP A 20 -0.94 -7.52 5.40
C ASP A 20 -1.30 -6.39 4.42
N LEU A 21 -0.29 -5.85 3.74
CA LEU A 21 -0.50 -4.83 2.72
C LEU A 21 -1.35 -5.34 1.55
N LYS A 22 -1.12 -6.58 1.10
CA LYS A 22 -1.94 -7.18 0.04
C LYS A 22 -3.41 -7.33 0.45
N GLU A 23 -3.69 -7.76 1.68
CA GLU A 23 -5.07 -7.89 2.17
C GLU A 23 -5.78 -6.52 2.23
N ILE A 24 -5.09 -5.48 2.69
CA ILE A 24 -5.63 -4.10 2.70
C ILE A 24 -5.91 -3.63 1.27
N LEU A 25 -4.98 -3.86 0.36
CA LEU A 25 -5.09 -3.41 -1.02
C LEU A 25 -6.10 -4.21 -1.85
N LYS A 26 -6.37 -5.48 -1.51
CA LYS A 26 -7.28 -6.38 -2.24
C LYS A 26 -8.69 -5.82 -2.40
N TYR A 27 -9.15 -5.05 -1.41
CA TYR A 27 -10.49 -4.45 -1.39
C TYR A 27 -10.48 -2.95 -1.72
N CYS A 28 -9.34 -2.42 -2.19
CA CYS A 28 -9.20 -1.01 -2.52
C CYS A 28 -9.82 -0.67 -3.87
N ASN A 29 -10.53 0.44 -3.92
CA ASN A 29 -10.91 1.09 -5.17
C ASN A 29 -9.78 2.02 -5.67
N PRO A 30 -9.87 2.58 -6.89
CA PRO A 30 -8.82 3.44 -7.44
C PRO A 30 -8.45 4.64 -6.54
N SER A 31 -9.42 5.24 -5.85
CA SER A 31 -9.16 6.35 -4.92
C SER A 31 -8.39 5.90 -3.68
N MET A 32 -8.74 4.74 -3.11
CA MET A 32 -8.02 4.13 -1.99
C MET A 32 -6.59 3.77 -2.40
N MET A 33 -6.41 3.16 -3.58
CA MET A 33 -5.07 2.85 -4.10
C MET A 33 -4.19 4.10 -4.21
N ARG A 34 -4.74 5.22 -4.68
CA ARG A 34 -3.99 6.48 -4.77
C ARG A 34 -3.57 7.00 -3.39
N HIS A 35 -4.46 6.89 -2.40
CA HIS A 35 -4.16 7.26 -1.01
C HIS A 35 -3.03 6.41 -0.42
N TYR A 36 -3.09 5.09 -0.56
CA TYR A 36 -2.04 4.20 -0.03
C TYR A 36 -0.71 4.34 -0.78
N LYS A 37 -0.72 4.57 -2.10
CA LYS A 37 0.49 4.88 -2.88
C LYS A 37 1.20 6.14 -2.39
N ALA A 38 0.44 7.20 -2.06
CA ALA A 38 1.01 8.45 -1.58
C ALA A 38 1.74 8.28 -0.25
N GLN A 39 1.29 7.35 0.59
CA GLN A 39 1.90 7.03 1.88
C GLN A 39 3.06 6.04 1.78
N LEU A 40 3.12 5.26 0.70
CA LEU A 40 4.11 4.21 0.47
C LEU A 40 4.98 4.55 -0.75
N PRO A 41 5.74 5.67 -0.75
CA PRO A 41 6.53 6.09 -1.91
C PRO A 41 7.65 5.11 -2.28
N MET A 42 8.05 4.26 -1.33
CA MET A 42 9.04 3.19 -1.53
C MET A 42 8.47 1.93 -2.20
N LEU A 43 7.17 1.90 -2.51
CA LEU A 43 6.50 0.75 -3.12
C LEU A 43 5.84 1.14 -4.46
N ASP A 44 6.12 0.37 -5.51
CA ASP A 44 5.37 0.40 -6.76
C ASP A 44 4.21 -0.59 -6.62
N ILE A 45 3.00 -0.04 -6.48
CA ILE A 45 1.77 -0.82 -6.37
C ILE A 45 1.05 -0.77 -7.71
N LYS A 46 0.89 -1.90 -8.39
CA LYS A 46 0.15 -2.01 -9.66
C LYS A 46 -1.06 -2.90 -9.49
N GLY A 47 -2.23 -2.41 -9.89
CA GLY A 47 -3.46 -3.19 -9.95
C GLY A 47 -3.75 -3.60 -11.38
N PHE A 48 -4.00 -4.88 -11.62
CA PHE A 48 -4.35 -5.47 -12.90
C PHE A 48 -5.64 -6.27 -12.75
N GLY A 49 -6.79 -5.64 -12.99
CA GLY A 49 -8.09 -6.27 -12.71
C GLY A 49 -8.21 -6.65 -11.23
N GLU A 50 -8.30 -7.95 -10.95
CA GLU A 50 -8.35 -8.51 -9.59
C GLU A 50 -6.97 -8.78 -8.97
N ALA A 51 -5.88 -8.65 -9.74
CA ALA A 51 -4.53 -8.90 -9.25
C ALA A 51 -3.84 -7.62 -8.77
N ILE A 52 -3.06 -7.72 -7.68
CA ILE A 52 -2.24 -6.63 -7.15
C ILE A 52 -0.79 -7.08 -7.08
N GLU A 53 0.06 -6.36 -7.80
CA GLU A 53 1.50 -6.49 -7.75
C GLU A 53 2.09 -5.38 -6.87
N ILE A 54 2.95 -5.77 -5.91
CA ILE A 54 3.65 -4.84 -5.03
C ILE A 54 5.15 -5.09 -5.21
N LYS A 55 5.86 -4.10 -5.74
CA LYS A 55 7.33 -4.12 -5.87
C LYS A 55 7.92 -3.07 -4.95
N ARG A 56 9.04 -3.39 -4.32
CA ARG A 56 9.81 -2.39 -3.56
C ARG A 56 10.64 -1.60 -4.56
N ILE A 57 10.42 -0.30 -4.62
CA ILE A 57 11.32 0.61 -5.35
C ILE A 57 12.44 0.91 -4.37
N GLY A 58 13.55 0.20 -4.51
CA GLY A 58 14.74 0.48 -3.73
C GLY A 58 15.31 1.82 -4.14
N ILE A 59 14.86 2.91 -3.52
CA ILE A 59 15.65 4.14 -3.46
C ILE A 59 16.39 4.09 -2.13
N THR A 60 17.47 3.30 -2.10
CA THR A 60 18.53 3.50 -1.11
C THR A 60 19.27 4.77 -1.53
N ASN A 61 18.86 5.91 -1.00
CA ASN A 61 19.79 7.03 -0.88
C ASN A 61 20.63 6.70 0.36
N GLU A 62 21.78 6.06 0.13
CA GLU A 62 22.94 6.20 1.02
C GLU A 62 23.49 7.62 0.94
#